data_AF-A0A950X9E5-F1
#
_entry.id   AF-A0A950X9E5-F1
#
_cell.length_a   1.000
_cell.length_b   1.000
_cell.length_c   1.000
_cell.angle_alpha   90.00
_cell.angle_beta   90.00
_cell.angle_gamma   90.00
#
_symmetry.space_group_name_H-M   'P 1'
#
loop_
_entity.id
_entity.type
_entity.pdbx_description
1 polymer ?
#
loop_
_entity_poly.entity_id
_entity_poly.type
_entity_poly.pdbx_seq_one_letter_code
_entity_poly.pdbx_strand_id
1 'polypeptide(L)'
;MRFPLTAPTIPVKIVSSVYKDSVPSLFYPGSPKKTYILPRNIAAIQAISDGQGHTRMGTILQLPEGTQVDVCGDGFNDRTVKVSCQSGFYFIFLEDVEAAVPVSARTQAAAG
;
A
#
# COMPACT_ATOMS: atom_id res chain seq x y z
N MET A 1 34.40 -35.83 -8.11
CA MET A 1 34.46 -34.75 -7.10
C MET A 1 33.14 -33.99 -7.13
N ARG A 2 32.36 -33.99 -6.06
CA ARG A 2 31.03 -33.34 -5.98
C ARG A 2 31.19 -32.00 -5.28
N PHE A 3 30.84 -30.90 -5.95
CA PHE A 3 30.76 -29.57 -5.34
C PHE A 3 29.41 -29.45 -4.61
N PRO A 4 29.37 -29.06 -3.32
CA PRO A 4 28.10 -28.79 -2.66
C PRO A 4 27.55 -27.43 -3.12
N LEU A 5 26.31 -27.43 -3.62
CA LEU A 5 25.50 -26.23 -3.83
C LEU A 5 25.18 -25.62 -2.46
N THR A 6 25.97 -24.63 -2.05
CA THR A 6 25.61 -23.73 -0.95
C THR A 6 24.81 -22.58 -1.55
N ALA A 7 23.51 -22.56 -1.27
CA ALA A 7 22.68 -21.41 -1.62
C ALA A 7 23.18 -20.18 -0.83
N PRO A 8 23.38 -19.02 -1.46
CA PRO A 8 23.72 -17.82 -0.72
C PRO A 8 22.51 -17.40 0.11
N THR A 9 22.58 -17.59 1.42
CA THR A 9 21.66 -16.96 2.37
C THR A 9 21.90 -15.46 2.32
N ILE A 10 21.07 -14.74 1.57
CA ILE A 10 21.09 -13.28 1.54
C ILE A 10 20.59 -12.81 2.92
N PRO A 11 21.42 -12.14 3.73
CA PRO A 11 20.94 -11.58 4.98
C PRO A 11 20.01 -10.41 4.66
N VAL A 12 18.71 -10.64 4.76
CA VAL A 12 17.71 -9.56 4.73
C VAL A 12 17.88 -8.78 6.03
N LYS A 13 18.65 -7.68 5.98
CA LYS A 13 18.63 -6.68 7.05
C LYS A 13 17.25 -6.05 7.05
N ILE A 14 16.37 -6.55 7.93
CA ILE A 14 15.11 -5.89 8.25
C ILE A 14 15.49 -4.54 8.86
N VAL A 15 15.44 -3.49 8.03
CA VAL A 15 15.56 -2.12 8.50
C VAL A 15 14.26 -1.83 9.24
N SER A 16 14.28 -2.02 10.56
CA SER A 16 13.27 -1.50 11.45
C SER A 16 13.33 0.03 11.41
N SER A 17 12.77 0.61 10.36
CA SER A 17 12.54 2.05 10.30
C SER A 17 11.40 2.34 11.28
N VAL A 18 11.79 2.69 12.51
CA VAL A 18 10.90 3.31 13.49
C VAL A 18 10.53 4.66 12.90
N TYR A 19 9.37 4.75 12.26
CA TYR A 19 8.80 6.03 11.83
C TYR A 19 8.40 6.83 13.07
N LYS A 20 9.40 7.54 13.62
CA LYS A 20 9.21 8.84 14.24
C LYS A 20 8.63 9.73 13.15
N ASP A 21 7.32 9.89 13.15
CA ASP A 21 6.72 11.21 13.28
C ASP A 21 5.23 11.02 13.51
N SER A 22 4.88 11.23 14.78
CA SER A 22 3.53 11.41 15.25
C SER A 22 2.91 12.63 14.56
N VAL A 23 2.37 12.43 13.36
CA VAL A 23 1.10 13.07 13.03
C VAL A 23 0.03 12.00 13.23
N PRO A 24 -0.92 12.16 14.17
CA PRO A 24 -2.16 11.44 14.01
C PRO A 24 -2.62 11.86 12.63
N SER A 25 -2.62 10.94 11.66
CA SER A 25 -3.36 11.14 10.42
C SER A 25 -4.79 11.30 10.91
N LEU A 26 -5.17 12.54 11.17
CA LEU A 26 -6.53 12.98 11.14
C LEU A 26 -6.97 12.46 9.80
N PHE A 27 -7.65 11.31 9.81
CA PHE A 27 -8.76 11.08 8.90
C PHE A 27 -9.40 12.45 8.79
N TYR A 28 -9.14 13.18 7.72
CA TYR A 28 -9.87 14.40 7.46
C TYR A 28 -11.24 13.88 7.05
N PRO A 29 -12.28 13.93 7.91
CA PRO A 29 -13.63 13.60 7.46
C PRO A 29 -13.98 14.64 6.39
N GLY A 30 -13.77 14.30 5.12
CA GLY A 30 -14.07 15.20 4.00
C GLY A 30 -12.97 15.38 2.94
N SER A 31 -11.76 14.82 3.09
CA SER A 31 -10.84 14.79 1.95
C SER A 31 -11.35 13.74 0.94
N PRO A 32 -11.56 14.09 -0.34
CA PRO A 32 -12.05 13.13 -1.33
C PRO A 32 -11.07 11.96 -1.42
N LYS A 33 -11.53 10.77 -1.05
CA LYS A 33 -10.77 9.54 -1.22
C LYS A 33 -10.58 9.34 -2.72
N LYS A 34 -9.32 9.34 -3.18
CA LYS A 34 -9.01 9.04 -4.57
C LYS A 34 -8.99 7.52 -4.72
N THR A 35 -9.94 7.02 -5.49
CA THR A 35 -10.06 5.61 -5.83
C THR A 35 -9.41 5.36 -7.19
N TYR A 36 -8.62 4.30 -7.28
CA TYR A 36 -7.93 3.89 -8.50
C TYR A 36 -8.22 2.43 -8.82
N ILE A 37 -8.22 2.09 -10.10
CA ILE A 37 -8.21 0.70 -10.56
C ILE A 37 -6.80 0.37 -11.05
N LEU A 38 -6.23 -0.68 -10.47
CA LEU A 38 -4.89 -1.11 -10.83
C LEU A 38 -4.84 -1.62 -12.27
N PRO A 39 -3.94 -1.09 -13.11
CA PRO A 39 -3.87 -1.43 -14.54
C PRO A 39 -3.11 -2.73 -14.82
N ARG A 40 -2.51 -3.34 -13.79
CA ARG A 40 -1.74 -4.58 -13.85
C ARG A 40 -1.62 -5.16 -12.44
N ASN A 41 -1.02 -6.35 -12.34
CA ASN A 41 -0.59 -6.88 -11.05
C ASN A 41 0.55 -6.03 -10.48
N ILE A 42 0.43 -5.56 -9.24
CA ILE A 42 1.47 -4.74 -8.58
C ILE A 42 1.91 -5.35 -7.27
N ALA A 43 3.13 -5.06 -6.86
CA ALA A 43 3.63 -5.45 -5.55
C ALA A 43 3.03 -4.56 -4.46
N ALA A 44 2.56 -5.18 -3.39
CA ALA A 44 1.96 -4.53 -2.25
C ALA A 44 2.53 -5.09 -0.95
N ILE A 45 2.82 -4.22 0.00
CA ILE A 45 3.30 -4.60 1.33
C ILE A 45 2.15 -4.41 2.31
N GLN A 46 1.75 -5.46 3.00
CA GLN A 46 0.66 -5.35 3.97
C GLN A 46 1.02 -4.37 5.09
N ALA A 47 0.11 -3.45 5.40
CA ALA A 47 0.24 -2.52 6.51
C ALA A 47 -0.54 -3.07 7.71
N ILE A 48 0.19 -3.56 8.71
CA ILE A 48 -0.39 -4.16 9.92
C ILE A 48 -0.35 -3.13 11.04
N SER A 49 -1.52 -2.77 11.57
CA SER A 49 -1.60 -1.93 12.78
C SER A 49 -1.17 -2.75 14.00
N ASP A 50 -0.31 -2.20 14.84
CA ASP A 50 0.10 -2.86 16.10
C ASP A 50 -0.80 -2.51 17.30
N GLY A 51 -1.88 -1.76 17.06
CA GLY A 51 -2.83 -1.32 18.11
C GLY A 51 -2.27 -0.26 19.06
N GLN A 52 -1.01 0.15 18.91
CA GLN A 52 -0.35 1.23 19.66
C GLN A 52 -0.17 2.49 18.79
N GLY A 53 -0.81 2.51 17.62
CA GLY A 53 -0.71 3.61 16.66
C GLY A 53 0.48 3.47 15.71
N HIS A 54 1.29 2.41 15.81
CA HIS A 54 2.32 2.15 14.81
C HIS A 54 1.80 1.21 13.72
N THR A 55 2.33 1.41 12.52
CA THR A 55 2.10 0.50 11.39
C THR A 55 3.38 -0.27 11.13
N ARG A 56 3.27 -1.60 11.08
CA ARG A 56 4.36 -2.50 10.71
C ARG A 56 4.17 -3.00 9.29
N MET A 57 5.28 -3.28 8.62
CA MET A 57 5.29 -3.91 7.31
C MET A 57 5.12 -5.42 7.49
N GLY A 58 4.05 -5.95 6.91
CA GLY A 58 3.73 -7.36 6.89
C GLY A 58 4.18 -8.03 5.59
N THR A 59 3.41 -9.02 5.16
CA THR A 59 3.70 -9.82 3.98
C THR A 59 3.70 -9.00 2.70
N ILE A 60 4.67 -9.28 1.83
CA ILE A 60 4.67 -8.78 0.46
C ILE A 60 3.79 -9.70 -0.38
N LEU A 61 2.80 -9.13 -1.04
CA LEU A 61 1.88 -9.83 -1.92
C LEU A 61 1.69 -9.07 -3.23
N GLN A 62 1.00 -9.68 -4.18
CA GLN A 62 0.62 -8.99 -5.40
C GLN A 62 -0.88 -8.72 -5.39
N LEU A 63 -1.24 -7.45 -5.60
CA LEU A 63 -2.63 -7.08 -5.87
C LEU A 63 -2.91 -7.33 -7.35
N PRO A 64 -3.98 -8.04 -7.70
CA PRO A 64 -4.28 -8.34 -9.09
C PRO A 64 -4.70 -7.10 -9.87
N GLU A 65 -4.50 -7.13 -11.18
CA GLU A 65 -5.09 -6.18 -12.12
C GLU A 65 -6.61 -6.06 -11.90
N GLY A 66 -7.13 -4.85 -12.08
CA GLY A 66 -8.55 -4.58 -11.86
C GLY A 66 -8.92 -4.38 -10.39
N THR A 67 -7.98 -4.57 -9.45
CA THR A 67 -8.24 -4.29 -8.04
C THR A 67 -8.52 -2.81 -7.84
N GLN A 68 -9.61 -2.51 -7.14
CA GLN A 68 -9.94 -1.16 -6.72
C GLN A 68 -9.23 -0.85 -5.40
N VAL A 69 -8.46 0.25 -5.38
CA VAL A 69 -7.73 0.71 -4.20
C VAL A 69 -8.09 2.16 -3.89
N ASP A 70 -8.22 2.47 -2.60
CA ASP A 70 -8.44 3.85 -2.14
C ASP A 70 -7.17 4.39 -1.51
N VAL A 71 -6.67 5.51 -1.99
CA VAL A 71 -5.53 6.20 -1.36
C VAL A 71 -6.00 6.80 -0.05
N CYS A 72 -5.40 6.33 1.05
CA CYS A 72 -5.81 6.64 2.42
C CYS A 72 -4.78 7.45 3.20
N GLY A 73 -3.57 7.63 2.67
CA GLY A 73 -2.52 8.44 3.28
C GLY A 73 -1.16 8.18 2.67
N ASP A 74 -0.15 8.81 3.28
CA ASP A 74 1.23 8.69 2.85
C ASP A 74 1.76 7.28 3.08
N GLY A 75 2.69 6.86 2.23
CA GLY A 75 3.40 5.61 2.42
C GLY A 75 4.41 5.70 3.54
N PHE A 76 5.25 4.67 3.64
CA PHE A 76 6.39 4.73 4.56
C PHE A 76 7.51 5.60 3.98
N ASN A 77 7.54 5.88 2.68
CA ASN A 77 8.53 6.79 2.10
C ASN A 77 7.94 7.59 0.94
N ASP A 78 8.71 8.53 0.41
CA ASP A 78 8.30 9.41 -0.71
C ASP A 78 8.06 8.67 -2.04
N ARG A 79 8.25 7.36 -2.08
CA ARG A 79 8.01 6.51 -3.26
C ARG A 79 6.80 5.60 -3.09
N THR A 80 6.19 5.58 -1.91
CA THR A 80 5.09 4.68 -1.59
C THR A 80 3.90 5.47 -1.09
N VAL A 81 2.73 4.87 -1.23
CA VAL A 81 1.47 5.42 -0.76
C VAL A 81 0.71 4.34 -0.01
N LYS A 82 -0.01 4.74 1.04
CA LYS A 82 -0.89 3.84 1.78
C LYS A 82 -2.24 3.80 1.11
N VAL A 83 -2.66 2.60 0.74
CA VAL A 83 -3.97 2.33 0.17
C VAL A 83 -4.78 1.39 1.05
N SER A 84 -6.11 1.50 0.97
CA SER A 84 -7.01 0.45 1.45
C SER A 84 -7.61 -0.30 0.28
N CYS A 85 -7.67 -1.61 0.42
CA CYS A 85 -8.43 -2.51 -0.43
C CYS A 85 -9.31 -3.38 0.47
N GLN A 86 -10.34 -4.04 -0.09
CA GLN A 86 -11.35 -4.87 0.60
C GLN A 86 -10.85 -5.64 1.86
N SER A 87 -9.62 -6.17 1.82
CA SER A 87 -9.02 -7.02 2.87
C SER A 87 -8.06 -6.32 3.84
N GLY A 88 -7.82 -5.02 3.71
CA GLY A 88 -6.96 -4.28 4.64
C GLY A 88 -6.18 -3.13 4.01
N PHE A 89 -5.13 -2.71 4.70
CA PHE A 89 -4.25 -1.65 4.26
C PHE A 89 -2.97 -2.21 3.66
N TYR A 90 -2.48 -1.53 2.62
CA TYR A 90 -1.29 -1.89 1.89
C TYR A 90 -0.46 -0.65 1.56
N PHE A 91 0.85 -0.83 1.45
CA PHE A 91 1.74 0.14 0.83
C PHE A 91 2.07 -0.33 -0.58
N ILE A 92 1.86 0.55 -1.55
CA ILE A 92 2.19 0.32 -2.96
C ILE A 92 3.06 1.47 -3.47
N PHE A 93 3.76 1.26 -4.58
CA PHE A 93 4.59 2.32 -5.17
C PHE A 93 3.74 3.38 -5.85
N LEU A 94 4.15 4.65 -5.73
CA LEU A 94 3.46 5.77 -6.35
C LEU A 94 3.40 5.62 -7.88
N GLU A 95 4.46 5.13 -8.50
CA GLU A 95 4.52 4.91 -9.96
C GLU A 95 3.42 3.96 -10.47
N ASP A 96 3.02 2.97 -9.65
CA ASP A 96 1.96 2.04 -9.97
C ASP A 96 0.56 2.68 -9.85
N VAL A 97 0.42 3.69 -8.99
CA VAL A 97 -0.83 4.46 -8.80
C VAL A 97 -0.96 5.56 -9.82
N GLU A 98 0.14 6.23 -10.18
CA GLU A 98 0.15 7.24 -11.24
C GLU A 98 -0.18 6.65 -12.61
N ALA A 99 0.22 5.40 -12.84
CA ALA A 99 -0.19 4.63 -14.01
C ALA A 99 -1.65 4.13 -13.95
N ALA A 100 -2.28 4.17 -12.77
CA ALA A 100 -3.62 3.65 -12.56
C ALA A 100 -4.70 4.64 -13.03
N VAL A 101 -5.82 4.08 -13.48
CA VAL A 101 -6.94 4.90 -13.94
C VAL A 101 -7.68 5.42 -12.71
N PRO A 102 -7.79 6.75 -12.51
CA PRO A 102 -8.63 7.30 -11.46
C PRO A 102 -10.07 6.91 -11.75
N VAL A 103 -10.73 6.29 -10.79
CA VAL A 103 -12.19 6.12 -10.84
C VAL A 103 -12.75 7.51 -10.61
N SER A 104 -12.90 8.26 -11.70
CA SER A 104 -13.67 9.50 -11.67
C SER A 104 -15.00 9.16 -11.04
N ALA A 105 -15.29 9.78 -9.89
CA ALA A 105 -16.53 9.58 -9.18
C ALA A 105 -17.66 9.73 -10.19
N ARG A 106 -18.23 8.61 -10.64
CA ARG A 106 -19.48 8.64 -11.39
C ARG A 106 -20.45 9.26 -10.41
N THR A 107 -20.75 10.53 -10.66
CA THR A 107 -22.01 11.21 -10.38
C THR A 107 -22.98 10.27 -9.67
N GLN A 108 -23.00 10.31 -8.33
CA GLN A 108 -24.20 9.98 -7.59
C GLN A 108 -25.21 11.10 -7.89
N ALA A 109 -25.81 11.06 -9.07
CA ALA A 109 -27.05 11.76 -9.38
C ALA A 109 -28.03 10.72 -9.90
N ALA A 110 -28.75 10.13 -8.95
CA ALA A 110 -30.03 9.43 -9.09
C ALA A 110 -30.37 8.93 -7.67
N ALA A 111 -31.51 9.18 -7.06
CA ALA A 111 -32.83 9.47 -7.59
C ALA A 111 -33.57 10.45 -6.65
N GLY A 112 -34.48 11.24 -7.23
CA GLY A 112 -35.36 12.15 -6.51
C GLY A 112 -36.61 11.50 -5.94
#